data_AF-A0A5K0YUJ3-F1
#
_entry.id   AF-A0A5K0YUJ3-F1
#
_cell.length_a   1.000
_cell.length_b   1.000
_cell.length_c   1.000
_cell.angle_alpha   90.00
_cell.angle_beta   90.00
_cell.angle_gamma   90.00
#
_symmetry.space_group_name_H-M   'P 1'
#
loop_
_entity.id
_entity.type
_entity.pdbx_description
1 polymer ?
#
loop_
_entity_poly.entity_id
_entity_poly.type
_entity_poly.pdbx_seq_one_letter_code
_entity_poly.pdbx_strand_id
1 'polypeptide(L)' 'NWLPRRVMSAWRIAGIVHALEGWDTHECGEKMLDMKQVFDAAISHGFRPLGVARSMQFP' A
#
# COMPACT_ATOMS: atom_id res chain seq x y z
N ASN A 1 16.55 20.65 -1.40
CA ASN A 1 16.48 19.41 -2.20
C ASN A 1 16.04 18.29 -1.26
N TRP A 2 14.73 18.02 -1.21
CA TRP A 2 14.09 17.20 -0.15
C TRP A 2 13.86 15.74 -0.56
N LEU A 3 14.35 15.35 -1.75
CA LEU A 3 14.19 14.07 -2.43
C LEU A 3 12.73 13.57 -2.55
N PRO A 4 12.34 13.01 -3.70
CA PRO A 4 10.99 12.50 -3.85
C PRO A 4 10.88 11.23 -3.00
N ARG A 5 10.09 11.26 -1.92
CA ARG A 5 9.70 10.05 -1.19
C ARG A 5 8.79 9.22 -2.09
N ARG A 6 9.39 8.50 -3.05
CA ARG A 6 8.71 7.57 -3.96
C ARG A 6 8.39 6.23 -3.30
N VAL A 7 8.73 6.08 -2.02
CA VAL A 7 8.52 4.87 -1.21
C VAL A 7 7.83 5.28 0.08
N MET A 8 6.84 4.49 0.48
CA MET A 8 6.01 4.68 1.65
C MET A 8 5.61 3.31 2.20
N SER A 9 5.29 3.21 3.49
CA SER A 9 4.81 1.96 4.09
C SER A 9 3.45 1.55 3.49
N ALA A 10 3.22 0.23 3.41
CA ALA A 10 1.97 -0.32 2.92
C ALA A 10 0.75 0.21 3.71
N TRP A 11 0.88 0.38 5.03
CA TRP A 11 -0.22 0.88 5.86
C TRP A 11 -0.63 2.33 5.52
N ARG A 12 0.34 3.20 5.22
CA ARG A 12 0.00 4.56 4.75
C ARG A 12 -0.68 4.54 3.39
N ILE A 13 -0.23 3.67 2.48
CA ILE A 13 -0.87 3.50 1.16
C ILE A 13 -2.30 2.99 1.33
N ALA A 14 -2.54 2.03 2.23
CA ALA A 14 -3.87 1.52 2.53
C ALA A 14 -4.82 2.63 2.99
N GLY A 15 -4.38 3.53 3.88
CA GLY A 15 -5.18 4.70 4.28
C GLY A 15 -5.48 5.67 3.13
N ILE A 16 -4.55 5.86 2.19
CA ILE A 16 -4.78 6.70 0.99
C ILE A 16 -5.82 6.03 0.08
N VAL A 17 -5.64 4.73 -0.22
CA VAL A 17 -6.57 3.96 -1.05
C VAL A 17 -7.96 3.94 -0.43
N HIS A 18 -8.06 3.78 0.89
CA HIS A 18 -9.32 3.83 1.62
C HIS A 18 -10.10 5.13 1.36
N ALA A 19 -9.40 6.27 1.40
CA ALA A 19 -9.99 7.57 1.11
C ALA A 19 -10.34 7.74 -0.39
N LEU A 20 -9.49 7.25 -1.31
CA LEU A 20 -9.72 7.33 -2.76
C LEU A 20 -10.93 6.51 -3.21
N GLU A 21 -11.15 5.35 -2.60
CA GLU A 21 -12.27 4.46 -2.88
C GLU A 21 -13.57 4.88 -2.17
N GLY A 22 -13.49 5.84 -1.24
CA GLY A 22 -14.65 6.29 -0.46
C GLY A 22 -15.22 5.21 0.44
N TRP A 23 -14.38 4.29 0.94
CA TRP A 23 -14.83 3.28 1.89
C TRP A 23 -15.21 3.95 3.22
N ASP A 24 -16.39 3.61 3.76
CA ASP A 24 -16.91 4.16 5.03
C ASP A 24 -16.57 3.25 6.24
N THR A 25 -15.82 2.17 5.98
CA THR A 25 -15.55 1.15 6.99
C THR A 25 -14.47 1.63 7.94
N HIS A 26 -14.82 1.84 9.20
CA HIS A 26 -13.82 2.11 10.23
C HIS A 26 -13.16 0.79 10.63
N GLU A 27 -11.95 0.54 10.14
CA GLU A 27 -11.21 -0.70 10.44
C GLU A 27 -10.84 -0.74 11.94
N CYS A 28 -11.49 -1.62 12.70
CA CYS A 28 -11.22 -1.82 14.12
C CYS A 28 -11.52 -3.27 14.51
N GLY A 29 -10.56 -3.93 15.16
CA GLY A 29 -10.68 -5.33 15.58
C GLY A 29 -10.87 -6.27 14.40
N GLU A 30 -11.92 -7.11 14.45
CA GLU A 30 -12.25 -8.13 13.44
C GLU A 30 -12.86 -7.54 12.15
N LYS A 31 -13.24 -6.25 12.15
CA LYS A 31 -13.72 -5.56 10.94
C LYS A 31 -12.52 -4.92 10.26
N MET A 32 -11.89 -5.68 9.36
CA MET A 32 -10.85 -5.20 8.47
C MET A 32 -11.29 -5.40 7.01
N LEU A 33 -10.83 -4.54 6.12
CA LEU A 33 -11.02 -4.72 4.69
C LEU A 33 -10.27 -5.96 4.21
N ASP A 34 -10.81 -6.59 3.17
CA ASP A 34 -10.15 -7.71 2.54
C ASP A 34 -8.79 -7.27 1.96
N MET A 35 -7.73 -7.94 2.37
CA MET A 35 -6.37 -7.61 1.95
C MET A 35 -6.22 -7.65 0.43
N LYS A 36 -6.91 -8.58 -0.23
CA LYS A 36 -6.87 -8.69 -1.69
C LYS A 36 -7.56 -7.49 -2.35
N GLN A 37 -8.74 -7.09 -1.86
CA GLN A 37 -9.43 -5.89 -2.32
C GLN A 37 -8.54 -4.63 -2.18
N VAL A 38 -7.92 -4.43 -1.03
CA VAL A 38 -7.04 -3.27 -0.79
C VAL A 38 -5.81 -3.30 -1.70
N PHE A 39 -5.22 -4.49 -1.89
CA PHE A 39 -4.08 -4.66 -2.78
C PHE A 39 -4.42 -4.36 -4.24
N ASP A 40 -5.51 -4.92 -4.77
CA ASP A 40 -5.93 -4.71 -6.16
C ASP A 40 -6.27 -3.23 -6.43
N ALA A 41 -6.92 -2.56 -5.47
CA ALA A 41 -7.18 -1.13 -5.54
C ALA A 41 -5.86 -0.33 -5.53
N ALA A 42 -4.91 -0.67 -4.67
CA ALA A 42 -3.60 -0.01 -4.63
C ALA A 42 -2.84 -0.12 -5.98
N ILE A 43 -2.84 -1.30 -6.61
CA ILE A 43 -2.25 -1.48 -7.93
C ILE A 43 -2.98 -0.65 -9.00
N SER A 44 -4.31 -0.60 -8.94
CA SER A 44 -5.15 0.18 -9.86
C SER A 44 -4.88 1.69 -9.77
N HIS A 45 -4.59 2.20 -8.57
CA HIS A 45 -4.17 3.59 -8.33
C HIS A 45 -2.69 3.85 -8.65
N GLY A 46 -1.96 2.86 -9.16
CA GLY A 46 -0.59 3.00 -9.64
C GLY A 46 0.48 2.83 -8.56
N PHE A 47 0.12 2.43 -7.34
CA PHE A 47 1.12 2.02 -6.35
C PHE A 47 1.80 0.72 -6.79
N ARG A 48 3.07 0.57 -6.42
CA ARG A 48 3.87 -0.61 -6.77
C ARG A 48 4.59 -1.12 -5.52
N PRO A 49 4.58 -2.44 -5.27
CA PRO A 49 5.42 -3.02 -4.22
C PRO A 49 6.87 -2.63 -4.43
N LEU A 50 7.57 -2.35 -3.33
CA LEU A 50 9.01 -2.18 -3.38
C LEU A 50 9.61 -3.55 -3.70
N GLY A 51 10.10 -3.72 -4.94
CA GLY A 51 10.80 -4.94 -5.31
C GLY A 51 12.07 -5.11 -4.49
N VAL A 52 12.39 -6.33 -4.09
CA VAL A 52 13.73 -6.66 -3.60
C VAL A 52 14.71 -6.35 -4.73
N ALA A 53 15.64 -5.42 -4.50
CA ALA A 53 16.74 -5.22 -5.44
C ALA A 53 17.43 -6.57 -5.62
N ARG A 54 17.55 -7.03 -6.86
CA ARG A 54 18.18 -8.31 -7.27
C ARG A 54 19.71 -8.31 -7.04
N SER A 55 20.20 -7.67 -5.98
CA SER A 55 21.63 -7.51 -5.68
C SER A 55 22.01 -7.96 -4.27
N MET A 56 21.11 -8.58 -3.52
CA MET A 56 21.50 -9.38 -2.35
C MET A 56 21.47 -10.86 -2.71
N GLN A 57 22.34 -11.25 -3.65
CA GLN A 57 22.92 -12.60 -3.59
C GLN A 57 23.92 -12.56 -2.42
N PHE A 58 23.56 -13.18 -1.30
CA PHE A 58 24.56 -13.60 -0.33
C PHE A 58 25.27 -14.86 -0.88
N PRO A 59 26.58 -15.01 -0.65
CA PRO A 59 27.38 -16.12 -1.16
C PRO A 59 26.91 -17.48 -0.66
#